data_AF-A0A7V9DVB0-F1
#
_entry.id   AF-A0A7V9DVB0-F1
#
_cell.length_a   1.000
_cell.length_b   1.000
_cell.length_c   1.000
_cell.angle_alpha   90.00
_cell.angle_beta   90.00
_cell.angle_gamma   90.00
#
_symmetry.space_group_name_H-M   'P 1'
#
loop_
_entity.id
_entity.type
_entity.pdbx_description
1 polymer ?
#
loop_
_entity_poly.entity_id
_entity_poly.type
_entity_poly.pdbx_seq_one_letter_code
_entity_poly.pdbx_strand_id
1 'polypeptide(L)'
;VSAMIQSTVERMYTEMEENRFLEVTYANGDKEILYFKDFNSGAMIQNIVDRAKKMAIKDLLSSGQRGLRVQHLLTACIDEFKENEDLPNTTNPDDWARISGKKGERIVYIRTLVSGKGSEAGRAIDTATNTGQYL
;
A
#
# COMPACT_ATOMS: atom_id res chain seq x y z
N VAL A 1 -8.11 -2.37 24.20
CA VAL A 1 -7.58 -3.10 23.03
C VAL A 1 -8.51 -3.02 21.83
N SER A 2 -9.80 -3.40 21.93
CA SER A 2 -10.75 -3.32 20.79
C SER A 2 -10.79 -1.95 20.11
N ALA A 3 -10.83 -0.85 20.87
CA ALA A 3 -10.74 0.51 20.32
C ALA A 3 -9.45 0.78 19.52
N MET A 4 -8.31 0.19 19.91
CA MET A 4 -7.04 0.36 19.17
C MET A 4 -7.09 -0.37 17.83
N ILE A 5 -7.68 -1.58 17.81
CA ILE A 5 -7.90 -2.35 16.58
C ILE A 5 -8.80 -1.55 15.66
N GLN A 6 -9.94 -1.06 16.17
CA GLN A 6 -10.89 -0.28 15.40
C GLN A 6 -10.24 0.94 14.75
N SER A 7 -9.54 1.78 15.52
CA SER A 7 -8.87 2.97 14.97
C SER A 7 -7.79 2.62 13.94
N THR A 8 -7.08 1.51 14.11
CA THR A 8 -6.05 1.06 13.16
C THR A 8 -6.69 0.58 11.86
N VAL A 9 -7.75 -0.23 11.96
CA VAL A 9 -8.50 -0.74 10.80
C VAL A 9 -9.17 0.41 10.05
N GLU A 10 -9.84 1.33 10.74
CA GLU A 10 -10.42 2.52 10.13
C GLU A 10 -9.36 3.32 9.36
N ARG A 11 -8.19 3.56 9.98
CA ARG A 11 -7.10 4.26 9.30
C ARG A 11 -6.61 3.52 8.05
N MET A 12 -6.48 2.20 8.09
CA MET A 12 -6.04 1.37 6.95
C MET A 12 -7.06 1.34 5.81
N TYR A 13 -8.35 1.41 6.12
CA TYR A 13 -9.43 1.26 5.14
C TYR A 13 -10.08 2.57 4.69
N THR A 14 -9.70 3.72 5.28
CA THR A 14 -10.26 5.02 4.86
C THR A 14 -9.70 5.45 3.51
N GLU A 15 -10.57 5.98 2.66
CA GLU A 15 -10.24 6.58 1.36
C GLU A 15 -9.71 8.02 1.53
N MET A 16 -8.54 8.16 2.14
CA MET A 16 -7.85 9.45 2.25
C MET A 16 -6.84 9.61 1.12
N GLU A 17 -6.49 10.85 0.77
CA GLU A 17 -5.47 11.15 -0.23
C GLU A 17 -4.11 10.49 0.09
N GLU A 18 -3.76 10.44 1.38
CA GLU A 18 -2.55 9.77 1.88
C GLU A 18 -2.58 8.24 1.73
N ASN A 19 -3.76 7.65 1.52
CA ASN A 19 -3.94 6.21 1.37
C ASN A 19 -4.09 5.79 -0.11
N ARG A 20 -3.96 6.74 -1.05
CA ARG A 20 -3.93 6.43 -2.49
C ARG A 20 -2.64 5.69 -2.80
N PHE A 21 -2.75 4.59 -3.53
CA PHE A 21 -1.59 3.75 -3.83
C PHE A 21 -1.27 3.77 -5.33
N LEU A 22 -2.26 3.47 -6.17
CA LEU A 22 -2.07 3.34 -7.61
C LEU A 22 -3.12 4.13 -8.38
N GLU A 23 -2.70 4.72 -9.49
CA GLU A 23 -3.60 5.08 -10.58
C GLU A 23 -3.41 4.08 -11.71
N VAL A 24 -4.52 3.45 -12.09
CA VAL A 24 -4.60 2.50 -13.19
C VAL A 24 -5.30 3.19 -14.34
N THR A 25 -4.75 3.07 -15.55
CA THR A 25 -5.40 3.49 -16.80
C THR A 25 -5.76 2.26 -17.62
N TYR A 26 -7.00 2.20 -18.07
CA TYR A 26 -7.55 1.12 -18.88
C TYR A 26 -7.43 1.41 -20.38
N ALA A 27 -7.53 0.38 -21.21
CA ALA A 27 -7.42 0.48 -22.66
C ALA A 27 -8.49 1.40 -23.29
N ASN A 28 -9.65 1.54 -22.65
CA ASN A 28 -10.71 2.45 -23.03
C ASN A 28 -10.42 3.93 -22.67
N GLY A 29 -9.33 4.21 -21.95
CA GLY A 29 -8.92 5.55 -21.51
C GLY A 29 -9.39 5.92 -20.10
N ASP A 30 -10.18 5.08 -19.43
CA ASP A 30 -10.65 5.33 -18.07
C ASP A 30 -9.49 5.25 -17.06
N LYS A 31 -9.60 6.05 -16.00
CA LYS A 31 -8.64 6.07 -14.90
C LYS A 31 -9.31 5.75 -13.58
N GLU A 32 -8.66 4.92 -12.78
CA GLU A 32 -9.13 4.52 -11.47
C GLU A 32 -8.01 4.63 -10.43
N ILE A 33 -8.35 5.19 -9.27
CA ILE A 33 -7.44 5.30 -8.13
C ILE A 33 -7.75 4.17 -7.17
N LEU A 34 -6.76 3.32 -6.93
CA LEU A 34 -6.83 2.25 -5.94
C LEU A 34 -6.14 2.70 -4.65
N TYR A 35 -6.69 2.25 -3.53
CA TYR A 35 -6.24 2.60 -2.19
C TYR A 35 -5.56 1.40 -1.53
N PHE A 36 -4.74 1.63 -0.50
CA PHE A 36 -4.11 0.54 0.25
C PHE A 36 -5.11 -0.48 0.81
N LYS A 37 -6.36 -0.08 1.04
CA LYS A 37 -7.45 -0.97 1.47
C LYS A 37 -7.63 -2.18 0.55
N ASP A 38 -7.34 -2.01 -0.74
CA ASP A 38 -7.50 -3.02 -1.79
C ASP A 38 -6.29 -3.99 -1.86
N PHE A 39 -5.21 -3.70 -1.13
CA PHE A 39 -3.94 -4.44 -1.12
C PHE A 39 -3.54 -5.01 0.24
N ASN A 40 -4.44 -4.93 1.22
CA ASN A 40 -4.18 -5.44 2.55
C ASN A 40 -4.01 -6.96 2.54
N SER A 41 -2.97 -7.45 3.22
CA SER A 41 -2.69 -8.88 3.38
C SER A 41 -2.39 -9.22 4.84
N GLY A 42 -2.50 -10.50 5.20
CA GLY A 42 -2.15 -10.98 6.54
C GLY A 42 -0.69 -10.69 6.92
N ALA A 43 0.22 -10.79 5.93
CA ALA A 43 1.63 -10.46 6.11
C ALA A 43 1.82 -8.96 6.40
N MET A 44 1.12 -8.08 5.67
CA MET A 44 1.15 -6.64 5.90
C MET A 44 0.65 -6.27 7.31
N ILE A 45 -0.46 -6.87 7.75
CA ILE A 45 -0.98 -6.66 9.11
C ILE A 45 0.05 -7.10 10.17
N GLN A 46 0.71 -8.23 9.95
CA GLN A 46 1.76 -8.71 10.84
C GLN A 46 2.94 -7.72 10.92
N ASN A 47 3.40 -7.22 9.77
CA ASN A 47 4.48 -6.22 9.71
C ASN A 47 4.11 -4.93 10.45
N ILE A 48 2.88 -4.43 10.29
CA ILE A 48 2.38 -3.25 11.02
C ILE A 48 2.47 -3.48 12.52
N VAL A 49 2.02 -4.64 13.00
CA VAL A 49 2.05 -4.98 14.43
C VAL A 49 3.50 -5.05 14.94
N ASP A 50 4.41 -5.66 14.19
CA ASP A 50 5.80 -5.79 14.60
C ASP A 50 6.55 -4.44 14.58
N ARG A 51 6.24 -3.57 13.62
CA ARG A 51 6.75 -2.19 13.58
C ARG A 51 6.23 -1.36 14.75
N ALA A 52 4.94 -1.48 15.08
CA ALA A 52 4.36 -0.79 16.23
C ALA A 52 4.97 -1.25 17.57
N LYS A 53 5.25 -2.55 17.73
CA LYS A 53 5.99 -3.09 18.89
C LYS A 53 7.41 -2.53 18.95
N LYS A 54 8.13 -2.49 17.82
CA LYS A 54 9.48 -1.94 17.73
C LYS A 54 9.50 -0.47 18.16
N MET A 55 8.53 0.33 17.74
CA MET A 55 8.38 1.71 18.19
C MET A 55 8.12 1.81 19.70
N ALA A 56 7.23 0.98 20.24
CA ALA A 56 6.96 0.97 21.68
C ALA A 56 8.21 0.66 22.51
N ILE A 57 9.08 -0.24 22.03
CA ILE A 57 10.36 -0.55 22.67
C ILE A 57 11.32 0.64 22.58
N LYS A 58 11.39 1.33 21.44
CA LYS A 58 12.20 2.56 21.30
C LYS A 58 11.73 3.67 22.24
N ASP A 59 10.42 3.84 22.39
CA ASP A 59 9.83 4.82 23.30
C ASP A 59 10.14 4.48 24.76
N LEU A 60 10.12 3.19 25.12
CA LEU A 60 10.55 2.74 26.43
C LEU A 60 12.03 3.06 26.70
N LEU A 61 12.91 2.82 25.73
CA LEU A 61 14.34 3.09 25.88
C LEU A 61 14.68 4.58 25.94
N SER A 62 13.90 5.43 25.26
CA SER A 62 14.15 6.87 25.17
C SER A 62 13.47 7.70 26.26
N SER A 63 12.22 7.37 26.60
CA SER A 63 11.40 8.15 27.54
C SER A 63 11.08 7.42 28.85
N GLY A 64 11.45 6.14 28.97
CA GLY A 64 11.10 5.29 30.11
C GLY A 64 9.63 4.84 30.14
N GLN A 65 8.78 5.32 29.21
CA GLN A 65 7.36 5.00 29.19
C GLN A 65 7.10 3.59 28.64
N ARG A 66 6.43 2.76 29.44
CA ARG A 66 6.04 1.40 29.05
C ARG A 66 4.68 1.38 28.36
N GLY A 67 4.55 0.52 27.36
CA GLY A 67 3.28 0.15 26.74
C GLY A 67 3.17 0.49 25.26
N LEU A 68 2.22 -0.16 24.59
CA LEU A 68 1.86 0.10 23.21
C LEU A 68 0.76 1.17 23.17
N ARG A 69 0.96 2.23 22.39
CA ARG A 69 -0.03 3.31 22.20
C ARG A 69 -0.68 3.20 20.82
N VAL A 70 -1.88 3.76 20.69
CA VAL A 70 -2.57 3.88 19.38
C VAL A 70 -1.69 4.59 18.36
N GLN A 71 -0.96 5.62 18.79
CA GLN A 71 -0.03 6.35 17.93
C GLN A 71 1.03 5.43 17.30
N HIS A 72 1.52 4.41 18.00
CA HIS A 72 2.50 3.48 17.43
C HIS A 72 1.89 2.65 16.28
N LEU A 73 0.62 2.25 16.41
CA LEU A 73 -0.10 1.51 15.36
C LEU A 73 -0.38 2.42 14.16
N LEU A 74 -0.87 3.64 14.38
CA LEU A 74 -1.18 4.59 13.30
C LEU A 74 0.07 4.99 12.51
N THR A 75 1.18 5.26 13.19
CA THR A 75 2.46 5.53 12.53
C THR A 75 2.98 4.28 11.81
N ALA A 76 2.86 3.09 12.40
CA ALA A 76 3.28 1.86 11.75
C ALA A 76 2.51 1.55 10.47
N CYS A 77 1.21 1.87 10.40
CA CYS A 77 0.43 1.76 9.15
C CYS A 77 1.03 2.64 8.04
N ILE A 78 1.34 3.91 8.35
CA ILE A 78 1.90 4.85 7.38
C ILE A 78 3.29 4.39 6.92
N ASP A 79 4.13 3.95 7.85
CA ASP A 79 5.48 3.48 7.53
C ASP A 79 5.46 2.19 6.70
N GLU A 80 4.56 1.26 7.00
CA GLU A 80 4.39 0.04 6.20
C GLU A 80 3.89 0.35 4.79
N PHE A 81 2.96 1.27 4.64
CA PHE A 81 2.47 1.71 3.34
C PHE A 81 3.61 2.32 2.51
N LYS A 82 4.42 3.20 3.11
CA LYS A 82 5.61 3.77 2.46
C LYS A 82 6.63 2.73 2.03
N GLU A 83 6.86 1.69 2.83
CA GLU A 83 7.83 0.64 2.48
C GLU A 83 7.31 -0.29 1.37
N ASN A 84 5.98 -0.43 1.24
CA ASN A 84 5.35 -1.16 0.13
C ASN A 84 5.27 -0.34 -1.17
N GLU A 85 5.57 0.96 -1.16
CA GLU A 85 5.60 1.81 -2.36
C GLU A 85 6.77 1.46 -3.30
N ASP A 86 7.84 0.87 -2.78
CA ASP A 86 9.05 0.48 -3.54
C ASP A 86 8.93 -0.89 -4.23
N LEU A 87 7.79 -1.56 -4.13
CA LEU A 87 7.53 -2.90 -4.67
C LEU A 87 6.87 -3.01 -6.07
N PRO A 88 6.94 -2.05 -7.02
CA PRO A 88 6.41 -2.28 -8.36
C PRO A 88 7.30 -3.16 -9.25
N ASN A 89 8.45 -3.64 -8.76
CA ASN A 89 9.42 -4.38 -9.58
C ASN A 89 9.03 -5.85 -9.87
N THR A 90 7.93 -6.37 -9.31
CA THR A 90 7.60 -7.81 -9.42
C THR A 90 6.15 -8.15 -9.73
N THR A 91 5.25 -7.18 -9.95
CA THR A 91 3.82 -7.49 -10.04
C THR A 91 3.31 -7.58 -11.48
N ASN A 92 2.96 -8.80 -11.89
CA ASN A 92 2.41 -9.13 -13.20
C ASN A 92 1.08 -8.37 -13.46
N PRO A 93 0.90 -7.71 -14.64
CA PRO A 93 -0.37 -7.13 -15.09
C PRO A 93 -1.62 -8.00 -14.84
N ASP A 94 -1.49 -9.32 -14.94
CA ASP A 94 -2.60 -10.27 -14.72
C ASP A 94 -3.07 -10.36 -13.26
N ASP A 95 -2.19 -10.07 -12.30
CA ASP A 95 -2.57 -10.03 -10.89
C ASP A 95 -3.45 -8.82 -10.58
N TRP A 96 -3.23 -7.71 -11.29
CA TRP A 96 -4.03 -6.49 -11.17
C TRP A 96 -5.43 -6.63 -11.80
N ALA A 97 -5.53 -7.32 -12.94
CA ALA A 97 -6.80 -7.63 -13.56
C ALA A 97 -7.71 -8.44 -12.61
N ARG A 98 -7.12 -9.30 -11.77
CA ARG A 98 -7.82 -10.09 -10.75
C ARG A 98 -8.26 -9.25 -9.54
N ILE A 99 -7.41 -8.33 -9.08
CA ILE A 99 -7.68 -7.49 -7.90
C ILE A 99 -8.74 -6.42 -8.21
N SER A 100 -8.74 -5.83 -9.42
CA SER A 100 -9.68 -4.76 -9.76
C SER A 100 -11.15 -5.21 -9.81
N GLY A 101 -11.43 -6.52 -9.85
CA GLY A 101 -12.79 -7.06 -9.90
C GLY A 101 -13.59 -6.72 -11.17
N LYS A 102 -13.14 -5.73 -11.97
CA LYS A 102 -13.69 -5.34 -13.26
C LYS A 102 -13.21 -6.32 -14.33
N LYS A 103 -13.97 -7.41 -14.43
CA LYS A 103 -13.85 -8.41 -15.47
C LYS A 103 -14.23 -7.81 -16.83
N GLY A 104 -13.32 -7.12 -17.50
CA GLY A 104 -13.56 -6.67 -18.88
C GLY A 104 -12.46 -5.85 -19.53
N GLU A 105 -11.85 -4.91 -18.80
CA GLU A 105 -10.98 -3.91 -19.43
C GLU A 105 -9.50 -4.18 -19.13
N ARG A 106 -8.69 -4.20 -20.20
CA ARG A 106 -7.25 -4.42 -20.09
C ARG A 106 -6.58 -3.18 -19.50
N ILE A 107 -5.74 -3.37 -18.49
CA ILE A 107 -4.89 -2.32 -17.94
C ILE A 107 -3.77 -2.03 -18.95
N VAL A 108 -3.59 -0.76 -19.30
CA VAL A 108 -2.52 -0.31 -20.22
C VAL A 108 -1.41 0.44 -19.52
N TYR A 109 -1.70 1.07 -18.38
CA TYR A 109 -0.73 1.86 -17.65
C TYR A 109 -1.02 1.86 -16.16
N ILE A 110 0.02 1.76 -15.35
CA ILE A 110 -0.06 1.84 -13.88
C ILE A 110 0.98 2.86 -13.41
N ARG A 111 0.58 3.80 -12.55
CA ARG A 111 1.50 4.68 -11.83
C ARG A 111 1.23 4.64 -10.34
N THR A 112 2.30 4.74 -9.54
CA THR A 112 2.18 4.92 -8.10
C THR A 112 1.81 6.37 -7.77
N LEU A 113 0.94 6.55 -6.78
CA LEU A 113 0.48 7.86 -6.30
C LEU A 113 1.09 8.16 -4.92
N VAL A 114 2.41 8.22 -4.85
CA VAL A 114 3.10 8.45 -3.58
C VAL A 114 3.18 9.94 -3.27
N SER A 115 2.73 10.34 -2.08
CA SER A 115 2.91 11.70 -1.57
C SER A 115 4.32 11.86 -0.97
N GLY A 116 5.33 11.92 -1.83
CA GLY A 116 6.72 12.17 -1.46
C GLY A 116 7.21 13.50 -2.02
N LYS A 117 7.67 14.41 -1.15
CA LYS A 117 8.44 15.62 -1.53
C LYS A 117 9.77 15.20 -2.17
N GLY A 118 9.73 14.82 -3.44
CA GLY A 118 10.89 14.42 -4.23
C GLY A 118 10.41 14.16 -5.64
N SER A 119 11.08 14.76 -6.62
CA SER A 119 10.71 14.84 -8.04
C SER A 119 10.64 13.48 -8.79
N GLU A 120 10.50 12.35 -8.10
CA GLU A 120 10.41 10.99 -8.67
C GLU A 120 9.14 10.24 -8.23
N ALA A 121 8.09 10.96 -7.84
CA ALA A 121 6.86 10.41 -7.24
C ALA A 121 5.86 9.74 -8.22
N GLY A 122 6.35 9.00 -9.22
CA GLY A 122 5.50 8.29 -10.17
C GLY A 122 6.30 7.41 -11.10
N ARG A 123 6.69 6.23 -10.62
CA ARG A 123 7.29 5.21 -11.49
C ARG A 123 6.15 4.56 -12.27
N ALA A 124 6.21 4.73 -13.58
CA ALA A 124 5.31 4.09 -14.53
C ALA A 124 5.71 2.63 -14.72
N ILE A 125 4.76 1.71 -14.58
CA ILE A 125 4.94 0.34 -15.06
C ILE A 125 4.28 0.29 -16.45
N ASP A 126 5.11 0.24 -17.49
CA ASP A 126 4.62 0.02 -18.86
C ASP A 126 4.22 -1.45 -19.01
N THR A 127 2.94 -1.69 -19.27
CA THR A 127 2.39 -3.04 -19.51
C THR A 127 2.56 -3.50 -20.97
N ALA A 128 3.38 -2.79 -21.76
CA ALA A 128 3.60 -3.08 -23.17
C ALA A 128 4.59 -4.25 -23.38
N THR A 129 4.07 -5.48 -23.29
CA THR A 129 4.41 -6.70 -24.09
C THR A 129 5.88 -7.05 -24.38
N ASN A 130 6.31 -8.22 -23.89
CA ASN A 130 6.69 -9.33 -24.79
C ASN A 130 6.54 -10.70 -24.10
N THR A 131 5.32 -11.26 -24.09
CA THR A 131 5.14 -12.72 -23.97
C THR A 131 5.49 -13.36 -25.31
N GLY A 132 6.78 -13.35 -25.62
CA GLY A 132 7.37 -14.14 -26.68
C GLY A 132 8.20 -15.26 -26.06
N GLN A 133 7.77 -16.50 -26.31
CA GLN A 133 8.68 -17.61 -26.56
C GLN A 133 9.24 -18.37 -25.34
N TYR A 134 8.42 -19.29 -24.81
CA TYR A 134 8.91 -20.59 -24.34
C TYR A 134 8.26 -21.67 -25.20
N LEU A 135 9.00 -22.09 -26.22
CA LEU A 135 8.93 -23.41 -26.87
C LEU A 135 10.32 -24.01 -26.77
#